data_AF-Q4VC49-F1
#
_entry.id   AF-Q4VC49-F1
#
_cell.length_a   1.000
_cell.length_b   1.000
_cell.length_c   1.000
_cell.angle_alpha   90.00
_cell.angle_beta   90.00
_cell.angle_gamma   90.00
#
_symmetry.space_group_name_H-M   'P 1'
#
loop_
_entity.id
_entity.type
_entity.pdbx_description
1 polymer ?
#
loop_
_entity_poly.entity_id
_entity_poly.type
_entity_poly.pdbx_seq_one_letter_code
_entity_poly.pdbx_strand_id
1 'polypeptide(L)' 'LRDNILFGYPLEDSRFQATLEACALGPDLELLPGGDQTEIGEKGINLSGGQKQRVSLETRVLQWVAKQDVVA' A
#
# COMPACT_ATOMS: atom_id res chain seq x y z
N LEU A 1 1.91 4.82 5.50
CA LEU A 1 1.01 4.24 4.48
C LEU A 1 1.59 2.92 4.04
N ARG A 2 2.89 2.91 3.74
CA ARG A 2 3.73 1.72 3.62
C ARG A 2 3.42 0.65 4.67
N ASP A 3 3.34 0.99 5.96
CA ASP A 3 3.00 -0.01 7.00
C ASP A 3 1.60 -0.63 6.85
N ASN A 4 0.62 0.12 6.35
CA ASN A 4 -0.72 -0.41 6.06
C ASN A 4 -0.71 -1.34 4.84
N ILE A 5 0.13 -1.06 3.86
CA ILE A 5 0.29 -1.90 2.67
C ILE A 5 1.07 -3.18 3.05
N LEU A 6 2.18 -3.03 3.78
CA LEU A 6 3.05 -4.12 4.22
C LEU A 6 2.40 -5.01 5.27
N PHE A 7 1.52 -4.49 6.12
CA PHE A 7 0.76 -5.27 7.11
C PHE A 7 1.64 -6.20 7.98
N GLY A 8 2.85 -5.75 8.32
CA GLY A 8 3.84 -6.50 9.10
C GLY A 8 4.76 -7.44 8.29
N TYR A 9 4.58 -7.55 6.97
CA TYR A 9 5.52 -8.24 6.08
C TYR A 9 6.77 -7.38 5.81
N PRO A 10 7.93 -8.01 5.53
CA PRO A 10 9.12 -7.28 5.11
C PRO A 10 8.85 -6.51 3.81
N LEU A 11 9.41 -5.32 3.70
CA LEU A 11 9.38 -4.55 2.47
C LEU A 11 10.21 -5.26 1.41
N GLU A 12 9.55 -5.70 0.35
CA GLU A 12 10.20 -6.13 -0.88
C GLU A 12 9.88 -5.13 -1.98
N ASP A 13 10.89 -4.38 -2.43
CA ASP A 13 10.71 -3.23 -3.32
C ASP A 13 10.00 -3.62 -4.63
N SER A 14 10.31 -4.79 -5.21
CA SER A 14 9.66 -5.30 -6.43
C SER A 14 8.16 -5.50 -6.26
N ARG A 15 7.74 -6.16 -5.18
CA ARG A 15 6.33 -6.45 -4.88
C ARG A 15 5.58 -5.22 -4.46
N PHE A 16 6.24 -4.36 -3.68
CA PHE A 16 5.69 -3.09 -3.27
C PHE A 16 5.41 -2.24 -4.51
N GLN A 17 6.38 -2.09 -5.39
CA GLN A 17 6.22 -1.34 -6.64
C GLN A 17 5.14 -1.95 -7.55
N ALA A 18 5.12 -3.28 -7.72
CA ALA A 18 4.08 -3.96 -8.50
C ALA A 18 2.66 -3.73 -7.91
N THR A 19 2.55 -3.66 -6.58
CA THR A 19 1.29 -3.35 -5.89
C THR A 19 0.88 -1.89 -6.12
N LEU A 20 1.83 -0.96 -6.03
CA LEU A 20 1.58 0.45 -6.32
C LEU A 20 1.08 0.67 -7.75
N GLU A 21 1.67 -0.04 -8.72
CA GLU A 21 1.27 0.02 -10.13
C GLU A 21 -0.09 -0.66 -10.37
N ALA A 22 -0.30 -1.86 -9.83
CA ALA A 22 -1.54 -2.62 -9.99
C ALA A 22 -2.77 -1.87 -9.43
N CYS A 23 -2.57 -1.06 -8.39
CA CYS A 23 -3.62 -0.27 -7.77
C CYS A 23 -3.61 1.22 -8.17
N ALA A 24 -2.73 1.60 -9.10
CA ALA A 24 -2.58 2.96 -9.62
C ALA A 24 -2.41 4.03 -8.52
N LEU A 25 -1.62 3.71 -7.48
CA LEU A 25 -1.41 4.57 -6.33
C LEU A 25 -0.42 5.71 -6.56
N GLY A 26 0.42 5.65 -7.59
CA GLY A 26 1.44 6.66 -7.85
C GLY A 26 0.93 8.11 -7.66
N PRO A 27 -0.18 8.49 -8.31
CA PRO A 27 -0.78 9.82 -8.15
C PRO A 27 -1.29 10.10 -6.72
N ASP A 28 -1.83 9.10 -6.02
CA ASP A 28 -2.27 9.28 -4.63
C ASP A 28 -1.10 9.50 -3.67
N LEU A 29 0.03 8.82 -3.90
CA LEU A 29 1.26 9.01 -3.13
C LEU A 29 1.85 10.39 -3.35
N GLU A 30 1.87 10.88 -4.59
CA GLU A 30 2.37 12.22 -4.92
C GLU A 30 1.57 13.35 -4.24
N LEU A 31 0.28 13.11 -3.97
CA LEU A 31 -0.58 14.06 -3.25
C LEU A 31 -0.36 14.06 -1.73
N LEU A 32 0.37 13.08 -1.20
CA LEU A 32 0.66 12.99 0.22
C LEU A 32 2.01 13.67 0.53
N PRO A 33 2.10 14.53 1.55
CA PRO A 33 3.32 15.29 1.87
C PRO A 33 4.52 14.42 2.28
N GLY A 34 4.32 13.15 2.63
CA GLY A 34 5.38 12.18 2.89
C GLY A 34 5.31 10.94 1.98
N GLY A 35 4.56 11.00 0.87
CA GLY A 35 4.40 9.88 -0.03
C GLY A 35 3.90 8.61 0.67
N ASP A 36 4.58 7.50 0.42
CA ASP A 36 4.30 6.21 1.03
C ASP A 36 4.70 6.14 2.52
N GLN A 37 5.60 7.02 2.98
CA GLN A 37 5.97 7.13 4.39
C GLN A 37 4.92 7.90 5.22
N THR A 38 3.94 8.53 4.57
CA THR A 38 2.87 9.27 5.25
C THR A 38 2.12 8.39 6.23
N GLU A 39 2.11 8.74 7.51
CA GLU A 39 1.33 8.03 8.52
C GLU A 39 -0.18 8.25 8.30
N ILE A 40 -0.95 7.16 8.23
CA ILE A 40 -2.41 7.19 8.02
C ILE A 40 -3.06 6.60 9.28
N GLY A 41 -3.98 7.33 9.91
CA GLY A 41 -4.65 6.89 11.14
C GLY A 41 -5.16 8.05 12.01
N GLU A 42 -5.55 7.78 13.26
CA GLU A 42 -6.12 8.77 14.21
C GLU A 42 -5.22 10.00 14.49
N LYS A 43 -3.91 9.86 14.32
CA LYS A 43 -2.92 10.95 14.48
C LYS A 43 -2.31 11.43 13.16
N GLY A 44 -2.69 10.81 12.03
CA GLY A 44 -2.11 11.05 10.71
C GLY A 44 -3.10 11.72 9.74
N ILE A 45 -2.79 11.63 8.44
CA ILE A 45 -3.67 12.19 7.40
C ILE A 45 -4.89 11.28 7.23
N ASN A 46 -6.09 11.87 7.31
CA ASN A 46 -7.32 11.13 7.07
C ASN A 46 -7.53 10.99 5.55
N LEU A 47 -7.50 9.77 5.05
CA LEU A 47 -7.76 9.47 3.64
C LEU A 47 -9.25 9.68 3.29
N SER A 48 -9.50 10.14 2.07
CA SER A 48 -10.84 10.12 1.49
C SER A 48 -11.38 8.69 1.35
N GLY A 49 -12.70 8.52 1.20
CA GLY A 49 -13.31 7.19 1.06
C GLY A 49 -12.73 6.37 -0.10
N GLY A 50 -12.48 7.00 -1.25
CA GLY A 50 -11.87 6.34 -2.42
C GLY A 50 -10.41 5.94 -2.18
N GLN A 51 -9.65 6.75 -1.47
CA GLN A 51 -8.27 6.40 -1.08
C GLN A 51 -8.24 5.23 -0.10
N LYS A 52 -9.17 5.17 0.87
CA LYS A 52 -9.28 4.02 1.79
C LYS A 52 -9.58 2.72 1.05
N GLN A 53 -10.41 2.78 -0.01
CA GLN A 53 -10.70 1.60 -0.84
C GLN A 53 -9.46 1.12 -1.61
N ARG A 54 -8.68 2.05 -2.18
CA ARG A 54 -7.40 1.73 -2.83
C ARG A 54 -6.42 1.09 -1.82
N VAL A 55 -6.21 1.71 -0.66
CA VAL A 55 -5.40 1.16 0.45
C VAL A 55 -5.84 -0.25 0.86
N SER A 56 -7.14 -0.48 0.98
CA SER A 56 -7.64 -1.83 1.29
C SER A 56 -7.43 -2.84 0.15
N LEU A 57 -7.45 -2.41 -1.11
CA LEU A 57 -7.16 -3.25 -2.27
C LEU A 57 -5.67 -3.60 -2.32
N GLU A 58 -4.78 -2.64 -2.08
CA GLU A 58 -3.33 -2.86 -2.05
C GLU A 58 -2.93 -3.91 -1.02
N THR A 59 -3.41 -3.80 0.22
CA THR A 59 -3.10 -4.78 1.28
C THR A 59 -3.50 -6.20 0.85
N ARG A 60 -4.60 -6.35 0.10
CA ARG A 60 -5.05 -7.66 -0.40
C ARG A 60 -4.20 -8.17 -1.57
N VAL A 61 -3.78 -7.30 -2.48
CA VAL A 61 -2.91 -7.65 -3.61
C VAL A 61 -1.54 -8.06 -3.12
N LEU A 62 -0.91 -7.29 -2.23
CA LEU A 62 0.39 -7.62 -1.66
C LEU A 62 0.35 -8.97 -0.92
N GLN A 63 -0.71 -9.23 -0.14
CA GLN A 63 -0.89 -10.53 0.53
C GLN A 63 -1.13 -11.68 -0.45
N TRP A 64 -1.83 -11.43 -1.57
CA TRP A 64 -2.04 -12.45 -2.59
C TRP A 64 -0.74 -12.79 -3.33
N VAL A 65 0.04 -11.79 -3.73
CA VAL A 65 1.37 -11.98 -4.33
C VAL A 65 2.30 -12.69 -3.35
N ALA A 66 2.34 -12.26 -2.08
CA ALA A 66 3.14 -12.91 -1.04
C ALA A 66 2.80 -14.39 -0.85
N LYS A 67 1.53 -14.77 -1.03
CA LYS A 67 1.12 -16.18 -0.99
C LYS A 67 1.51 -16.96 -2.24
N GLN A 68 1.68 -16.35 -3.41
CA GLN A 68 2.11 -17.05 -4.62
C GLN A 68 3.57 -17.50 -4.56
N ASP A 69 4.45 -16.77 -3.87
CA ASP A 69 5.86 -17.18 -3.69
C ASP A 69 6.05 -18.30 -2.67
N VAL A 70 5.04 -18.62 -1.85
CA VAL A 70 5.10 -19.74 -0.88
C VAL A 70 4.71 -21.08 -1.53
N VAL A 71 4.19 -21.06 -2.76
CA VAL A 71 3.78 -22.27 -3.51
C VAL A 71 4.66 -22.58 -4.73
N ALA A 72 5.82 -21.94 -4.87
CA ALA A 72 6.81 -22.22 -5.92
C ALA A 72 7.93 -23.16 -5.44
#